data_AF-A0A2W6CE63-F1
#
_entry.id   AF-A0A2W6CE63-F1
#
_cell.length_a   1.000
_cell.length_b   1.000
_cell.length_c   1.000
_cell.angle_alpha   90.00
_cell.angle_beta   90.00
_cell.angle_gamma   90.00
#
_symmetry.space_group_name_H-M   'P 1'
#
loop_
_entity.id
_entity.type
_entity.pdbx_description
1 polymer ?
#
loop_
_entity_poly.entity_id
_entity_poly.type
_entity_poly.pdbx_seq_one_letter_code
_entity_poly.pdbx_strand_id
1 'polypeptide(L)'
;MLAVLHFIPDSSDPVAIVARYRDRLAPGSYLALSHATTDGDPAGLAEALQFYKEIPEPMYLRDYGEVLRFFAGFELAESGLVGCAFWRPTGPDDSCDSIEMNALAYGVSAASCNRPKAEL
;
A
#
# COMPACT_ATOMS: atom_id res chain seq x y z
N MET A 1 5.65 -5.02 3.27
CA MET A 1 4.70 -5.82 2.47
C MET A 1 4.51 -5.13 1.13
N LEU A 2 5.37 -5.42 0.17
CA LEU A 2 5.34 -4.76 -1.13
C LEU A 2 4.76 -5.73 -2.16
N ALA A 3 3.79 -5.29 -2.95
CA ALA A 3 3.16 -6.04 -4.04
C ALA A 3 2.60 -7.43 -3.66
N VAL A 4 2.06 -7.56 -2.44
CA VAL A 4 1.53 -8.83 -1.92
C VAL A 4 0.12 -8.68 -1.36
N LEU A 5 -0.17 -7.61 -0.64
CA LEU A 5 -1.39 -7.53 0.17
C LEU A 5 -2.68 -7.50 -0.67
N HIS A 6 -2.61 -7.06 -1.92
CA HIS A 6 -3.72 -7.11 -2.87
C HIS A 6 -4.08 -8.53 -3.35
N PHE A 7 -3.32 -9.58 -3.01
CA PHE A 7 -3.74 -10.97 -3.24
C PHE A 7 -4.44 -11.61 -2.04
N ILE A 8 -4.57 -10.88 -0.93
CA ILE A 8 -5.22 -11.41 0.28
C ILE A 8 -6.72 -11.09 0.24
N PRO A 9 -7.60 -12.10 0.31
CA PRO A 9 -9.04 -11.88 0.38
C PRO A 9 -9.46 -11.22 1.69
N ASP A 10 -10.57 -10.49 1.67
CA ASP A 10 -11.12 -9.86 2.87
C ASP A 10 -11.53 -10.88 3.95
N SER A 11 -11.88 -12.10 3.55
CA SER A 11 -12.19 -13.21 4.47
C SER A 11 -11.02 -13.62 5.37
N SER A 12 -9.79 -13.26 4.99
CA SER A 12 -8.58 -13.50 5.78
C SER A 12 -8.25 -12.34 6.74
N ASP A 13 -9.06 -11.28 6.76
CA ASP A 13 -8.85 -10.07 7.57
C ASP A 13 -7.44 -9.47 7.38
N PRO A 14 -7.17 -8.85 6.22
CA PRO A 14 -5.85 -8.26 5.90
C PRO A 14 -5.45 -7.16 6.91
N VAL A 15 -6.41 -6.46 7.52
CA VAL A 15 -6.13 -5.45 8.54
C VAL A 15 -5.56 -6.11 9.79
N ALA A 16 -6.17 -7.21 10.26
CA ALA A 16 -5.63 -7.97 11.38
C ALA A 16 -4.27 -8.60 11.06
N ILE A 17 -4.02 -9.03 9.82
CA ILE A 17 -2.71 -9.53 9.41
C ILE A 17 -1.65 -8.44 9.59
N VAL A 18 -1.86 -7.24 9.05
CA VAL A 18 -0.92 -6.12 9.19
C VAL A 18 -0.76 -5.72 10.66
N ALA A 19 -1.85 -5.70 11.43
CA ALA A 19 -1.83 -5.42 12.87
C ALA A 19 -0.93 -6.41 13.65
N ARG A 20 -0.95 -7.71 13.33
CA ARG A 20 -0.10 -8.71 13.99
C ARG A 20 1.40 -8.47 13.77
N TYR A 21 1.78 -7.95 12.60
CA TYR A 21 3.15 -7.52 12.34
C TYR A 21 3.49 -6.27 13.15
N ARG A 22 2.64 -5.23 13.07
CA ARG A 22 2.77 -3.99 13.84
C ARG A 22 2.98 -4.25 15.32
N ASP A 23 2.17 -5.12 15.92
CA ASP A 23 2.18 -5.37 17.37
C ASP A 23 3.46 -6.09 17.85
N ARG A 24 4.30 -6.59 16.93
CA ARG A 24 5.61 -7.19 17.24
C ARG A 24 6.79 -6.25 16.98
N LEU A 25 6.55 -5.11 16.34
CA LEU A 25 7.60 -4.14 16.04
C LEU A 25 8.02 -3.38 17.30
N ALA A 26 9.32 -3.11 17.42
CA ALA A 26 9.83 -2.24 18.48
C ALA A 26 9.45 -0.76 18.20
N PRO A 27 9.39 0.09 19.24
CA PRO A 27 9.22 1.52 19.04
C PRO A 27 10.26 2.07 18.04
N GLY A 28 9.84 2.95 17.13
CA GLY A 28 10.70 3.51 16.08
C GLY A 28 10.88 2.63 14.84
N SER A 29 10.27 1.44 14.78
CA SER A 29 10.24 0.63 13.55
C SER A 29 9.31 1.23 12.50
N TYR A 30 9.49 0.82 11.24
CA TYR A 30 8.74 1.30 10.08
C TYR A 30 7.96 0.19 9.38
N LEU A 31 6.79 0.52 8.82
CA LEU A 31 6.01 -0.36 7.93
C LEU A 31 5.96 0.22 6.51
N ALA A 32 6.62 -0.48 5.57
CA ALA A 32 6.52 -0.40 4.10
C ALA A 32 5.35 -1.22 3.58
N LEU A 33 4.41 -0.59 2.89
CA LEU A 33 3.29 -1.27 2.26
C LEU A 33 2.96 -0.64 0.91
N SER A 34 2.77 -1.51 -0.09
CA SER A 34 2.15 -1.13 -1.35
C SER A 34 0.93 -1.96 -1.65
N HIS A 35 -0.07 -1.34 -2.29
CA HIS A 35 -1.36 -1.96 -2.56
C HIS A 35 -1.93 -1.45 -3.88
N ALA A 36 -2.54 -2.36 -4.64
CA ALA A 36 -3.13 -2.02 -5.93
C ALA A 36 -4.54 -1.46 -5.70
N THR A 37 -4.80 -0.25 -6.18
CA THR A 37 -6.03 0.49 -5.83
C THR A 37 -7.04 0.57 -6.96
N THR A 38 -8.30 0.79 -6.60
CA THR A 38 -9.37 1.24 -7.51
C THR A 38 -9.38 2.75 -7.73
N ASP A 39 -8.56 3.51 -6.99
CA ASP A 39 -8.46 4.96 -7.15
C ASP A 39 -7.56 5.32 -8.33
N GLY A 40 -8.10 6.09 -9.26
CA GLY A 40 -7.39 6.51 -10.45
C GLY A 40 -8.37 6.97 -11.53
N ASP A 41 -7.83 7.45 -12.65
CA ASP A 41 -8.64 7.71 -13.84
C ASP A 41 -9.23 6.37 -14.35
N PRO A 42 -10.54 6.28 -14.61
CA PRO A 42 -11.17 5.05 -15.11
C PRO A 42 -10.50 4.43 -16.34
N ALA A 43 -9.91 5.26 -17.22
CA ALA A 43 -9.17 4.77 -18.38
C ALA A 43 -7.90 4.00 -17.97
N GLY A 44 -7.15 4.53 -17.00
CA GLY A 44 -5.96 3.87 -16.47
C GLY A 44 -6.23 2.64 -15.62
N LEU A 45 -7.30 2.66 -14.85
CA LEU A 45 -7.77 1.47 -14.13
C LEU A 45 -8.12 0.36 -15.12
N ALA A 46 -8.76 0.67 -16.25
CA ALA A 46 -9.11 -0.32 -17.26
C ALA A 46 -7.87 -0.96 -17.90
N GLU A 47 -6.85 -0.19 -18.27
CA GLU A 47 -5.60 -0.69 -18.84
C GLU A 47 -4.84 -1.59 -17.86
N ALA A 48 -4.74 -1.15 -16.61
CA ALA A 48 -4.14 -1.94 -15.55
C ALA A 48 -4.89 -3.25 -15.28
N LEU A 49 -6.21 -3.20 -15.25
CA LEU A 49 -7.04 -4.40 -15.13
C LEU A 49 -6.82 -5.34 -16.31
N GLN A 50 -6.46 -4.87 -17.51
CA GLN A 50 -6.03 -5.77 -18.60
C GLN A 50 -4.71 -6.45 -18.27
N PHE A 51 -3.71 -5.74 -17.75
CA PHE A 51 -2.46 -6.36 -17.29
C PHE A 51 -2.71 -7.41 -16.21
N TYR A 52 -3.65 -7.13 -15.31
CA TYR A 52 -4.00 -8.04 -14.23
C TYR A 52 -4.83 -9.25 -14.65
N LYS A 53 -5.52 -9.22 -15.80
CA LYS A 53 -6.23 -10.42 -16.33
C LYS A 53 -5.29 -11.56 -16.69
N GLU A 54 -4.03 -11.26 -16.98
CA GLU A 54 -2.99 -12.26 -17.24
C GLU A 54 -2.45 -12.90 -15.94
N ILE A 55 -2.80 -12.35 -14.76
CA ILE A 55 -2.40 -12.90 -13.47
C ILE A 55 -3.40 -14.00 -13.06
N PRO A 56 -2.93 -15.25 -12.79
CA PRO A 56 -3.84 -16.35 -12.45
C PRO A 56 -4.55 -16.19 -11.10
N GLU A 57 -3.95 -15.46 -10.17
CA GLU A 57 -4.46 -15.31 -8.81
C GLU A 57 -5.43 -14.12 -8.70
N PRO A 58 -6.60 -14.29 -8.04
CA PRO A 58 -7.52 -13.19 -7.82
C PRO A 58 -6.88 -12.05 -7.03
N MET A 59 -7.09 -10.84 -7.51
CA MET A 59 -6.72 -9.63 -6.78
C MET A 59 -7.92 -8.97 -6.11
N TYR A 60 -7.66 -8.41 -4.95
CA TYR A 60 -8.59 -7.70 -4.08
C TYR A 60 -8.13 -6.25 -4.00
N LEU A 61 -8.50 -5.49 -5.03
CA LEU A 61 -8.28 -4.04 -5.09
C LEU A 61 -9.09 -3.35 -4.00
N ARG A 62 -8.56 -2.26 -3.48
CA ARG A 62 -9.12 -1.52 -2.34
C ARG A 62 -8.97 -0.04 -2.59
N ASP A 63 -9.93 0.76 -2.14
CA ASP A 63 -9.84 2.22 -2.25
C ASP A 63 -8.86 2.83 -1.23
N TYR A 64 -8.65 4.14 -1.33
CA TYR A 64 -7.71 4.90 -0.52
C TYR A 64 -8.00 4.75 0.95
N GLY A 65 -9.28 4.91 1.32
CA GLY A 65 -9.73 4.81 2.70
C GLY A 65 -9.52 3.42 3.24
N GLU A 66 -9.72 2.40 2.41
CA GLU A 66 -9.46 1.01 2.77
C GLU A 66 -7.98 0.69 2.97
N VAL A 67 -7.12 1.15 2.06
CA VAL A 67 -5.67 0.98 2.17
C VAL A 67 -5.11 1.75 3.35
N LEU A 68 -5.65 2.94 3.63
CA LEU A 68 -5.27 3.76 4.79
C LEU A 68 -5.48 3.02 6.12
N ARG A 69 -6.50 2.15 6.22
CA ARG A 69 -6.74 1.36 7.44
C ARG A 69 -5.59 0.42 7.80
N PHE A 70 -4.78 -0.03 6.83
CA PHE A 70 -3.60 -0.86 7.11
C PHE A 70 -2.54 -0.12 7.91
N PHE A 71 -2.55 1.21 7.88
CA PHE A 71 -1.64 2.07 8.64
C PHE A 71 -2.25 2.51 9.99
N ALA A 72 -3.30 1.86 10.49
CA ALA A 72 -3.83 2.17 11.82
C ALA A 72 -2.76 1.94 12.91
N GLY A 73 -2.52 2.95 13.76
CA GLY A 73 -1.52 2.91 14.83
C GLY A 73 -0.10 3.26 14.39
N PHE A 74 0.05 3.82 13.19
CA PHE A 74 1.27 4.29 12.57
C PHE A 74 1.11 5.77 12.21
N GLU A 75 2.15 6.58 12.39
CA GLU A 75 2.18 7.97 11.89
C GLU A 75 2.67 7.97 10.45
N LEU A 76 1.90 8.43 9.46
CA LEU A 76 2.37 8.43 8.08
C LEU A 76 3.58 9.37 7.88
N ALA A 77 4.48 8.99 6.98
CA ALA A 77 5.56 9.86 6.54
C ALA A 77 5.01 11.11 5.85
N GLU A 78 5.86 12.13 5.70
CA GLU A 78 5.53 13.42 5.10
C GLU A 78 4.74 13.34 3.78
N SER A 79 5.11 12.44 2.86
CA SER A 79 4.41 12.27 1.58
C SER A 79 3.01 11.65 1.71
N GLY A 80 2.68 11.08 2.88
CA GLY A 80 1.40 10.44 3.14
C GLY A 80 1.19 9.16 2.31
N LEU A 81 -0.09 8.89 2.02
CA LEU A 81 -0.53 7.83 1.12
C LEU A 81 -0.70 8.38 -0.30
N VAL A 82 0.19 7.98 -1.20
CA VAL A 82 0.28 8.48 -2.58
C VAL A 82 0.64 7.34 -3.53
N GLY A 83 0.41 7.54 -4.84
CA GLY A 83 0.89 6.60 -5.86
C GLY A 83 2.41 6.46 -5.81
N CYS A 84 2.93 5.27 -6.14
CA CYS A 84 4.34 4.90 -5.99
C CYS A 84 5.29 5.93 -6.62
N ALA A 85 4.99 6.43 -7.83
CA ALA A 85 5.85 7.39 -8.53
C ALA A 85 5.90 8.77 -7.85
N PHE A 86 4.92 9.08 -6.99
CA PHE A 86 4.83 10.34 -6.27
C PHE A 86 5.44 10.26 -4.86
N TRP A 87 5.92 9.09 -4.45
CA TRP A 87 6.52 8.90 -3.14
C TRP A 87 8.00 9.31 -3.16
N ARG A 88 8.30 10.53 -2.71
CA ARG A 88 9.66 11.11 -2.63
C ARG A 88 10.49 10.95 -3.94
N PRO A 89 9.98 11.38 -5.10
CA PRO A 89 10.71 11.27 -6.36
C PRO A 89 12.01 12.09 -6.30
N THR A 90 13.05 11.57 -6.91
CA THR A 90 14.39 12.17 -7.01
C THR A 90 14.69 12.72 -8.40
N GLY A 91 13.92 12.31 -9.40
CA GLY A 91 14.03 12.79 -10.77
C GLY A 91 12.89 12.31 -11.67
N PRO A 92 12.87 12.73 -12.93
CA PRO A 92 11.84 12.34 -13.89
C PRO A 92 11.80 10.83 -14.18
N ASP A 93 12.92 10.12 -13.96
CA ASP A 93 13.04 8.68 -14.18
C ASP A 93 12.29 7.82 -13.14
N ASP A 94 11.84 8.41 -12.02
CA ASP A 94 11.08 7.71 -10.97
C ASP A 94 9.58 7.57 -11.31
N SER A 95 9.16 8.09 -12.45
CA SER A 95 7.79 7.97 -12.98
C SER A 95 7.81 7.32 -14.35
N CYS A 96 6.83 6.43 -14.60
CA CYS A 96 6.59 5.91 -15.94
C CYS A 96 5.85 6.96 -16.78
N ASP A 97 6.11 7.02 -18.09
CA ASP A 97 5.31 7.85 -19.01
C ASP A 97 3.83 7.42 -19.03
N SER A 98 3.55 6.16 -18.68
CA SER A 98 2.22 5.65 -18.38
C SER A 98 1.75 6.19 -17.03
N ILE A 99 1.10 7.35 -17.05
CA ILE A 99 0.50 8.03 -15.89
C ILE A 99 -0.40 7.07 -15.09
N GLU A 100 -1.04 6.15 -15.80
CA GLU A 100 -1.91 5.11 -15.29
C GLU A 100 -1.15 4.19 -14.34
N MET A 101 0.01 3.66 -14.76
CA MET A 101 0.86 2.77 -13.94
C MET A 101 1.37 3.43 -12.66
N ASN A 102 1.58 4.74 -12.69
CA ASN A 102 2.07 5.50 -11.53
C ASN A 102 1.05 5.61 -10.40
N ALA A 103 -0.24 5.48 -10.72
CA ALA A 103 -1.35 5.54 -9.77
C ALA A 103 -1.76 4.15 -9.23
N LEU A 104 -1.38 3.08 -9.92
CA LEU A 104 -1.92 1.73 -9.64
C LEU A 104 -1.52 1.16 -8.31
N ALA A 105 -0.34 1.51 -7.82
CA ALA A 105 0.11 1.07 -6.52
C ALA A 105 0.24 2.30 -5.63
N TYR A 106 -0.46 2.32 -4.51
CA TYR A 106 -0.05 3.16 -3.42
C TYR A 106 1.33 2.69 -2.95
N GLY A 107 2.28 3.61 -2.83
CA GLY A 107 3.58 3.36 -2.23
C GLY A 107 3.67 4.18 -0.96
N VAL A 108 3.69 3.52 0.20
CA VAL A 108 3.95 4.24 1.45
C VAL A 108 4.83 3.43 2.37
N SER A 109 5.92 4.08 2.77
CA SER A 109 6.29 4.03 4.18
C SER A 109 7.21 5.12 4.63
N ALA A 110 6.79 5.75 5.71
CA ALA A 110 7.56 5.58 6.93
C ALA A 110 6.65 5.92 8.08
N ALA A 111 6.30 4.93 8.89
CA ALA A 111 5.60 5.20 10.13
C ALA A 111 6.32 4.66 11.33
N SER A 112 6.71 5.55 12.23
CA SER A 112 7.24 5.17 13.53
C SER A 112 6.13 4.52 14.34
N CYS A 113 6.33 3.28 14.77
CA CYS A 113 5.53 2.75 15.86
C CYS A 113 5.94 3.50 17.14
N ASN A 114 5.10 4.41 17.65
CA ASN A 114 5.36 5.15 18.89
C ASN A 114 4.82 4.45 20.16
N ARG A 115 4.39 3.18 20.08
CA ARG A 115 3.86 2.45 21.25
C ARG A 115 4.96 1.79 22.07
N PRO A 116 4.96 1.93 23.40
CA PRO A 116 5.83 1.15 24.27
C PRO A 116 5.51 -0.35 24.12
N LYS A 117 6.54 -1.21 24.15
CA LYS A 117 6.32 -2.67 24.11
C LYS A 117 5.45 -3.05 25.31
N ALA A 118 4.37 -3.78 25.07
CA ALA A 118 3.74 -4.54 26.14
C ALA A 118 4.77 -5.56 26.64
N GLU A 119 5.07 -5.54 27.94
CA GLU A 119 5.89 -6.58 28.55
C GLU A 119 5.22 -7.93 28.31
N LEU A 120 6.00 -8.88 27.76
CA LEU A 120 5.60 -10.28 27.56
C LEU A 120 5.64 -11.05 28.88
#